data_AF-A0A958TYA9-F1
#
_entry.id   AF-A0A958TYA9-F1
#
_cell.length_a   1.000
_cell.length_b   1.000
_cell.length_c   1.000
_cell.angle_alpha   90.00
_cell.angle_beta   90.00
_cell.angle_gamma   90.00
#
_symmetry.space_group_name_H-M   'P 1'
#
loop_
_entity.id
_entity.type
_entity.pdbx_description
1 polymer ?
#
loop_
_entity_poly.entity_id
_entity_poly.type
_entity_poly.pdbx_seq_one_letter_code
_entity_poly.pdbx_strand_id
1 'polypeptide(L)'
;MDPVFGQLSFDNHEQIVFCNDKDTGLKAIIGIHNTVLGPALGGTRMWNYTSEWEALNDVLRLSRGMTYKSAVTGLNLGGGKAVLIGDAKTQKTPELMLKFGEFVNSLGGKYITAEDVGMATSDMDLVRTVTPYVTGISESKGGAGNPSPVTAYGVFMGMKAAAKYKFGSDVLEDKVIYVQGIGNVGESLVENLSNEGAKVYISDINQDRLEEVRDKYSVNIYGGDNIYAEEMDIYAPCALGATVNDFTINQLRTKIIAGAANNQLAEEQKHGKMLREKGIVYAPDFLINAGGIINVYAELENYDRKEIMRKTENIYNTTLEILKKADADNITTHQAAFNIAQARIDARKNEK
;
A
#
# COMPACT_ATOMS: atom_id res chain seq x y z
N MET A 1 -7.62 2.50 -29.03
CA MET A 1 -7.56 3.02 -27.65
C MET A 1 -8.99 3.19 -27.22
N ASP A 2 -9.44 2.43 -26.23
CA ASP A 2 -10.85 2.42 -25.85
C ASP A 2 -11.24 3.74 -25.16
N PRO A 3 -12.46 4.25 -25.34
CA PRO A 3 -12.94 5.41 -24.59
C PRO A 3 -12.94 5.11 -23.08
N VAL A 4 -12.92 6.15 -22.23
CA VAL A 4 -12.80 6.03 -20.75
C VAL A 4 -13.72 4.96 -20.15
N PHE A 5 -15.01 4.96 -20.49
CA PHE A 5 -15.98 3.97 -19.99
C PHE A 5 -15.81 2.56 -20.56
N GLY A 6 -15.09 2.40 -21.67
CA GLY A 6 -14.77 1.11 -22.29
C GLY A 6 -13.46 0.51 -21.79
N GLN A 7 -12.73 1.20 -20.90
CA GLN A 7 -11.47 0.69 -20.37
C GLN A 7 -11.68 -0.43 -19.37
N LEU A 8 -10.84 -1.45 -19.43
CA LEU A 8 -10.82 -2.52 -18.42
C LEU A 8 -10.54 -2.00 -17.00
N SER A 9 -9.73 -0.95 -16.87
CA SER A 9 -9.42 -0.32 -15.58
C SER A 9 -10.54 0.58 -15.06
N PHE A 10 -11.51 0.96 -15.91
CA PHE A 10 -12.70 1.66 -15.50
C PHE A 10 -13.69 0.67 -14.85
N ASP A 11 -13.51 0.45 -13.55
CA ASP A 11 -14.37 -0.44 -12.76
C ASP A 11 -15.50 0.33 -12.07
N ASN A 12 -16.44 0.86 -12.87
CA ASN A 12 -17.59 1.63 -12.36
C ASN A 12 -17.20 2.81 -11.44
N HIS A 13 -16.12 3.52 -11.80
CA HIS A 13 -15.67 4.67 -11.02
C HIS A 13 -16.77 5.74 -10.97
N GLU A 14 -17.01 6.28 -9.78
CA GLU A 14 -18.00 7.34 -9.58
C GLU A 14 -17.63 8.63 -10.33
N GLN A 15 -16.33 8.97 -10.39
CA GLN A 15 -15.89 10.23 -10.99
C GLN A 15 -14.43 10.17 -11.42
N ILE A 16 -14.14 10.85 -12.54
CA ILE A 16 -12.79 11.17 -12.99
C ILE A 16 -12.75 12.67 -13.25
N VAL A 17 -11.77 13.37 -12.69
CA VAL A 17 -11.64 14.82 -12.78
C VAL A 17 -10.31 15.16 -13.43
N PHE A 18 -10.34 15.74 -14.61
CA PHE A 18 -9.16 16.26 -15.28
C PHE A 18 -8.97 17.72 -14.88
N CYS A 19 -7.84 18.01 -14.25
CA CYS A 19 -7.48 19.34 -13.78
C CYS A 19 -6.34 19.87 -14.65
N ASN A 20 -6.54 21.03 -15.24
CA ASN A 20 -5.52 21.72 -16.01
C ASN A 20 -5.45 23.19 -15.61
N ASP A 21 -4.23 23.68 -15.48
CA ASP A 21 -3.97 25.10 -15.29
C ASP A 21 -2.77 25.50 -16.16
N LYS A 22 -2.99 26.45 -17.06
CA LYS A 22 -2.00 26.86 -18.06
C LYS A 22 -0.83 27.60 -17.41
N ASP A 23 -1.11 28.42 -16.41
CA ASP A 23 -0.14 29.38 -15.86
C ASP A 23 0.87 28.69 -14.95
N THR A 24 0.43 27.69 -14.17
CA THR A 24 1.29 26.83 -13.36
C THR A 24 1.83 25.60 -14.12
N GLY A 25 1.23 25.28 -15.27
CA GLY A 25 1.54 24.07 -16.03
C GLY A 25 0.93 22.78 -15.46
N LEU A 26 0.03 22.88 -14.47
CA LEU A 26 -0.60 21.72 -13.84
C LEU A 26 -1.37 20.87 -14.86
N LYS A 27 -1.09 19.56 -14.84
CA LYS A 27 -1.90 18.52 -15.45
C LYS A 27 -2.11 17.42 -14.42
N ALA A 28 -3.34 17.27 -13.94
CA ALA A 28 -3.68 16.26 -12.95
C ALA A 28 -4.95 15.50 -13.32
N ILE A 29 -5.02 14.25 -12.86
CA ILE A 29 -6.22 13.42 -12.96
C ILE A 29 -6.55 12.93 -11.55
N ILE A 30 -7.75 13.19 -11.08
CA ILE A 30 -8.28 12.67 -9.80
C ILE A 30 -9.31 11.58 -10.13
N GLY A 31 -9.05 10.35 -9.69
CA GLY A 31 -9.98 9.23 -9.77
C GLY A 31 -10.69 8.99 -8.44
N ILE A 32 -12.01 8.93 -8.45
CA ILE A 32 -12.84 8.54 -7.31
C ILE A 32 -13.56 7.27 -7.70
N HIS A 33 -13.16 6.15 -7.09
CA HIS A 33 -13.72 4.85 -7.42
C HIS A 33 -15.04 4.60 -6.69
N ASN A 34 -15.05 4.79 -5.37
CA ASN A 34 -16.20 4.49 -4.53
C ASN A 34 -16.19 5.35 -3.26
N THR A 35 -17.34 5.92 -2.88
CA THR A 35 -17.54 6.75 -1.68
C THR A 35 -18.65 6.23 -0.75
N VAL A 36 -19.07 4.97 -0.91
CA VAL A 36 -20.14 4.36 -0.12
C VAL A 36 -19.84 4.39 1.38
N LEU A 37 -18.61 4.01 1.74
CA LEU A 37 -18.15 3.92 3.13
C LEU A 37 -17.84 5.29 3.76
N GLY A 38 -17.57 6.30 2.94
CA GLY A 38 -17.16 7.65 3.35
C GLY A 38 -16.41 8.37 2.22
N PRO A 39 -15.79 9.53 2.50
CA PRO A 39 -14.95 10.25 1.55
C PRO A 39 -13.88 9.37 0.92
N ALA A 40 -13.56 9.60 -0.36
CA ALA A 40 -12.48 8.90 -1.02
C ALA A 40 -11.13 9.46 -0.57
N LEU A 41 -10.33 8.66 0.13
CA LEU A 41 -8.97 9.04 0.51
C LEU A 41 -7.96 8.31 -0.36
N GLY A 42 -6.98 9.04 -0.87
CA GLY A 42 -5.78 8.44 -1.43
C GLY A 42 -4.73 9.47 -1.82
N GLY A 43 -3.47 9.06 -1.79
CA GLY A 43 -2.36 9.98 -2.04
C GLY A 43 -2.32 10.57 -3.46
N THR A 44 -1.59 11.66 -3.60
CA THR A 44 -1.23 12.27 -4.87
C THR A 44 0.13 11.81 -5.31
N ARG A 45 0.21 11.21 -6.50
CA ARG A 45 1.48 10.84 -7.14
C ARG A 45 1.86 11.91 -8.15
N MET A 46 3.14 12.27 -8.24
CA MET A 46 3.68 13.02 -9.38
C MET A 46 4.68 12.14 -10.12
N TRP A 47 4.40 11.86 -11.39
CA TRP A 47 5.20 10.96 -12.19
C TRP A 47 5.24 11.39 -13.66
N ASN A 48 6.37 11.14 -14.31
CA ASN A 48 6.54 11.43 -15.72
C ASN A 48 6.02 10.24 -16.55
N TYR A 49 4.74 10.29 -16.91
CA TYR A 49 4.10 9.26 -17.74
C TYR A 49 4.46 9.45 -19.22
N THR A 50 4.57 8.36 -19.98
CA THR A 50 4.89 8.46 -21.42
C THR A 50 3.70 8.95 -22.24
N SER A 51 2.47 8.81 -21.70
CA SER A 51 1.24 9.31 -22.31
C SER A 51 0.16 9.62 -21.26
N GLU A 52 -0.81 10.45 -21.61
CA GLU A 52 -1.99 10.73 -20.77
C GLU A 52 -2.81 9.46 -20.51
N TRP A 53 -2.76 8.49 -21.42
CA TRP A 53 -3.39 7.18 -21.26
C TRP A 53 -2.80 6.39 -20.09
N GLU A 54 -1.47 6.37 -19.96
CA GLU A 54 -0.81 5.70 -18.83
C GLU A 54 -1.18 6.35 -17.50
N ALA A 55 -1.24 7.68 -17.45
CA ALA A 55 -1.67 8.41 -16.26
C ALA A 55 -3.12 8.07 -15.88
N LEU A 56 -4.03 8.05 -16.86
CA LEU A 56 -5.43 7.68 -16.64
C LEU A 56 -5.57 6.24 -16.15
N ASN A 57 -4.87 5.30 -16.78
CA ASN A 57 -4.90 3.91 -16.36
C ASN A 57 -4.33 3.71 -14.95
N ASP A 58 -3.26 4.44 -14.60
CA ASP A 58 -2.65 4.37 -13.27
C ASP A 58 -3.61 4.93 -12.19
N VAL A 59 -4.22 6.10 -12.43
CA VAL A 59 -5.15 6.67 -11.45
C VAL A 59 -6.36 5.77 -11.20
N LEU A 60 -6.94 5.17 -12.25
CA LEU A 60 -8.08 4.24 -12.14
C LEU A 60 -7.72 3.01 -11.30
N ARG A 61 -6.59 2.37 -11.61
CA ARG A 61 -6.14 1.18 -10.87
C ARG A 61 -5.85 1.51 -9.40
N LEU A 62 -5.21 2.64 -9.14
CA LEU A 62 -4.84 3.05 -7.79
C LEU A 62 -6.06 3.48 -6.96
N SER A 63 -7.02 4.22 -7.52
CA SER A 63 -8.24 4.61 -6.79
C SER A 63 -9.08 3.39 -6.42
N ARG A 64 -9.19 2.41 -7.32
CA ARG A 64 -9.80 1.12 -7.03
C ARG A 64 -9.08 0.38 -5.90
N GLY A 65 -7.75 0.30 -5.96
CA GLY A 65 -6.94 -0.30 -4.91
C GLY A 65 -7.17 0.35 -3.55
N MET A 66 -7.32 1.68 -3.50
CA MET A 66 -7.62 2.41 -2.27
C MET A 66 -9.00 2.07 -1.69
N THR A 67 -10.02 1.81 -2.53
CA THR A 67 -11.33 1.38 -2.05
C THR A 67 -11.23 0.06 -1.29
N TYR A 68 -10.59 -0.94 -1.89
CA TYR A 68 -10.48 -2.26 -1.27
C TYR A 68 -9.55 -2.25 -0.06
N LYS A 69 -8.48 -1.46 -0.09
CA LYS A 69 -7.59 -1.21 1.06
C LYS A 69 -8.35 -0.61 2.24
N SER A 70 -9.05 0.50 2.04
CA SER A 70 -9.88 1.14 3.08
C SER A 70 -10.96 0.19 3.62
N ALA A 71 -11.61 -0.56 2.71
CA ALA A 71 -12.69 -1.45 3.05
C ALA A 71 -12.21 -2.62 3.92
N VAL A 72 -11.15 -3.34 3.51
CA VAL A 72 -10.65 -4.53 4.22
C VAL A 72 -10.09 -4.20 5.61
N THR A 73 -9.55 -2.99 5.80
CA THR A 73 -9.04 -2.54 7.12
C THR A 73 -10.10 -1.95 8.03
N GLY A 74 -11.38 -1.95 7.63
CA GLY A 74 -12.46 -1.45 8.47
C GLY A 74 -12.54 0.07 8.58
N LEU A 75 -11.85 0.84 7.74
CA LEU A 75 -11.88 2.31 7.77
C LEU A 75 -13.16 2.84 7.11
N ASN A 76 -13.74 3.93 7.62
CA ASN A 76 -14.91 4.57 7.01
C ASN A 76 -14.49 5.53 5.87
N LEU A 77 -13.76 4.97 4.92
CA LEU A 77 -13.22 5.69 3.76
C LEU A 77 -13.60 4.97 2.48
N GLY A 78 -13.83 5.75 1.45
CA GLY A 78 -13.86 5.31 0.07
C GLY A 78 -12.46 5.09 -0.50
N GLY A 79 -12.36 5.05 -1.82
CA GLY A 79 -11.09 4.99 -2.54
C GLY A 79 -10.98 6.07 -3.60
N GLY A 80 -9.91 6.87 -3.48
CA GLY A 80 -9.56 7.87 -4.47
C GLY A 80 -8.08 7.85 -4.76
N LYS A 81 -7.67 8.58 -5.79
CA LYS A 81 -6.26 8.82 -6.12
C LYS A 81 -6.12 10.07 -6.95
N ALA A 82 -5.00 10.76 -6.84
CA ALA A 82 -4.60 11.78 -7.80
C ALA A 82 -3.26 11.42 -8.43
N VAL A 83 -3.11 11.73 -9.72
CA VAL A 83 -1.84 11.69 -10.45
C VAL A 83 -1.59 13.06 -11.08
N LEU A 84 -0.38 13.59 -10.89
CA LEU A 84 0.15 14.78 -11.56
C LEU A 84 1.16 14.31 -12.61
N ILE A 85 0.96 14.76 -13.85
CA ILE A 85 1.80 14.38 -14.97
C ILE A 85 2.98 15.35 -15.03
N GLY A 86 4.17 14.87 -14.66
CA GLY A 86 5.41 15.64 -14.74
C GLY A 86 6.54 15.06 -13.87
N ASP A 87 7.74 15.60 -14.03
CA ASP A 87 8.90 15.26 -13.22
C ASP A 87 8.87 16.01 -11.89
N ALA A 88 8.68 15.27 -10.81
CA ALA A 88 8.62 15.79 -9.45
C ALA A 88 9.89 16.53 -9.01
N LYS A 89 11.05 16.25 -9.61
CA LYS A 89 12.33 16.89 -9.26
C LYS A 89 12.55 18.22 -9.94
N THR A 90 11.95 18.42 -11.12
CA THR A 90 12.25 19.58 -11.98
C THR A 90 11.05 20.47 -12.26
N GLN A 91 9.82 19.95 -12.15
CA GLN A 91 8.59 20.65 -12.55
C GLN A 91 7.64 20.94 -11.38
N LYS A 92 7.90 20.41 -10.19
CA LYS A 92 7.05 20.64 -9.02
C LYS A 92 7.36 21.99 -8.39
N THR A 93 6.41 22.93 -8.47
CA THR A 93 6.52 24.26 -7.88
C THR A 93 5.45 24.48 -6.81
N PRO A 94 5.67 25.43 -5.86
CA PRO A 94 4.65 25.79 -4.88
C PRO A 94 3.32 26.23 -5.52
N GLU A 95 3.37 27.03 -6.58
CA GLU A 95 2.18 27.54 -7.27
C GLU A 95 1.36 26.41 -7.88
N LEU A 96 2.03 25.42 -8.48
CA LEU A 96 1.39 24.22 -9.03
C LEU A 96 0.68 23.41 -7.94
N MET A 97 1.31 23.25 -6.77
CA MET A 97 0.71 22.51 -5.66
C MET A 97 -0.45 23.26 -4.99
N LEU A 98 -0.37 24.58 -4.87
CA LEU A 98 -1.49 25.42 -4.42
C LEU A 98 -2.67 25.27 -5.39
N LYS A 99 -2.41 25.35 -6.70
CA LYS A 99 -3.44 25.18 -7.73
C LYS A 99 -4.09 23.81 -7.67
N PHE A 100 -3.30 22.75 -7.46
CA PHE A 100 -3.83 21.41 -7.23
C PHE A 100 -4.73 21.37 -5.99
N GLY A 101 -4.33 22.00 -4.88
CA GLY A 101 -5.13 22.10 -3.68
C GLY A 101 -6.49 22.80 -3.89
N GLU A 102 -6.55 23.83 -4.74
CA GLU A 102 -7.83 24.47 -5.13
C GLU A 102 -8.76 23.50 -5.86
N PHE A 103 -8.22 22.67 -6.76
CA PHE A 103 -9.01 21.63 -7.44
C PHE A 103 -9.52 20.58 -6.46
N VAL A 104 -8.69 20.13 -5.50
CA VAL A 104 -9.14 19.23 -4.43
C VAL A 104 -10.25 19.90 -3.61
N ASN A 105 -10.09 21.17 -3.24
CA ASN A 105 -11.09 21.94 -2.50
C ASN A 105 -12.45 21.99 -3.21
N SER A 106 -12.42 22.13 -4.54
CA SER A 106 -13.63 22.19 -5.39
C SER A 106 -14.48 20.92 -5.33
N LEU A 107 -13.92 19.79 -4.88
CA LEU A 107 -14.64 18.52 -4.70
C LEU A 107 -15.43 18.46 -3.39
N GLY A 108 -15.39 19.51 -2.56
CA GLY A 108 -16.26 19.65 -1.38
C GLY A 108 -16.11 18.52 -0.36
N GLY A 109 -14.90 17.97 -0.23
CA GLY A 109 -14.61 16.87 0.69
C GLY A 109 -14.95 15.48 0.17
N LYS A 110 -15.40 15.34 -1.10
CA LYS A 110 -15.61 14.01 -1.71
C LYS A 110 -14.28 13.24 -1.87
N TYR A 111 -13.19 13.97 -2.11
CA TYR A 111 -11.83 13.44 -2.17
C TYR A 111 -10.95 14.13 -1.13
N ILE A 112 -10.15 13.33 -0.42
CA ILE A 112 -9.15 13.76 0.55
C ILE A 112 -7.80 13.24 0.06
N THR A 113 -6.83 14.14 -0.11
CA THR A 113 -5.52 13.79 -0.63
C THR A 113 -4.48 13.54 0.46
N ALA A 114 -3.36 12.94 0.10
CA ALA A 114 -2.21 12.67 0.97
C ALA A 114 -0.92 12.58 0.14
N GLU A 115 0.23 12.34 0.79
CA GLU A 115 1.49 12.06 0.08
C GLU A 115 1.49 10.69 -0.64
N ASP A 116 2.22 10.60 -1.74
CA ASP A 116 2.61 9.38 -2.46
C ASP A 116 3.89 9.67 -3.27
N VAL A 117 4.35 8.72 -4.10
CA VAL A 117 5.52 8.84 -4.96
C VAL A 117 5.57 10.18 -5.69
N GLY A 118 6.70 10.89 -5.53
CA GLY A 118 6.90 12.21 -6.13
C GLY A 118 6.43 13.37 -5.24
N MET A 119 5.78 13.10 -4.11
CA MET A 119 5.38 14.10 -3.12
C MET A 119 6.18 13.98 -1.82
N ALA A 120 6.22 15.06 -1.08
CA ALA A 120 6.75 15.17 0.27
C ALA A 120 5.69 15.77 1.19
N THR A 121 5.85 15.56 2.50
CA THR A 121 5.01 16.15 3.54
C THR A 121 4.89 17.68 3.42
N SER A 122 5.96 18.36 2.99
CA SER A 122 5.97 19.81 2.74
C SER A 122 5.02 20.24 1.60
N ASP A 123 4.75 19.37 0.64
CA ASP A 123 3.80 19.64 -0.44
C ASP A 123 2.36 19.58 0.11
N MET A 124 2.07 18.59 0.96
CA MET A 124 0.76 18.46 1.60
C MET A 124 0.49 19.59 2.59
N ASP A 125 1.53 20.03 3.29
CA ASP A 125 1.54 21.23 4.10
C ASP A 125 1.15 22.49 3.34
N LEU A 126 1.55 22.59 2.06
CA LEU A 126 1.20 23.70 1.19
C LEU A 126 -0.25 23.58 0.70
N VAL A 127 -0.66 22.39 0.26
CA VAL A 127 -2.06 22.08 -0.11
C VAL A 127 -3.01 22.41 1.04
N ARG A 128 -2.60 22.14 2.29
CA ARG A 128 -3.38 22.42 3.51
C ARG A 128 -3.71 23.90 3.69
N THR A 129 -2.95 24.82 3.08
CA THR A 129 -3.23 26.25 3.16
C THR A 129 -4.44 26.69 2.34
N VAL A 130 -4.86 25.88 1.37
CA VAL A 130 -5.99 26.19 0.47
C VAL A 130 -7.17 25.21 0.61
N THR A 131 -6.97 24.08 1.28
CA THR A 131 -8.05 23.11 1.53
C THR A 131 -7.87 22.34 2.85
N PRO A 132 -8.96 22.05 3.59
CA PRO A 132 -8.89 21.13 4.72
C PRO A 132 -8.81 19.64 4.29
N TYR A 133 -9.06 19.32 3.01
CA TYR A 133 -9.18 17.95 2.51
C TYR A 133 -7.83 17.34 2.12
N VAL A 134 -6.89 17.37 3.06
CA VAL A 134 -5.56 16.77 2.92
C VAL A 134 -5.10 16.19 4.24
N THR A 135 -4.45 15.03 4.21
CA THR A 135 -3.82 14.35 5.34
C THR A 135 -2.35 14.02 5.04
N GLY A 136 -1.61 13.49 6.01
CA GLY A 136 -0.18 13.27 5.88
C GLY A 136 0.59 14.59 5.90
N ILE A 137 0.13 15.55 6.70
CA ILE A 137 0.81 16.83 6.91
C ILE A 137 1.83 16.71 8.05
N SER A 138 2.69 17.71 8.21
CA SER A 138 3.72 17.72 9.25
C SER A 138 3.11 17.60 10.65
N GLU A 139 3.76 16.87 11.57
CA GLU A 139 3.32 16.76 12.97
C GLU A 139 3.21 18.14 13.65
N SER A 140 4.12 19.06 13.33
CA SER A 140 4.08 20.45 13.82
C SER A 140 2.83 21.23 13.37
N LYS A 141 2.10 20.72 12.37
CA LYS A 141 0.83 21.26 11.87
C LYS A 141 -0.37 20.38 12.22
N GLY A 142 -0.19 19.42 13.12
CA GLY A 142 -1.23 18.52 13.61
C GLY A 142 -1.46 17.27 12.76
N GLY A 143 -0.53 16.92 11.87
CA GLY A 143 -0.60 15.66 11.13
C GLY A 143 0.00 14.46 11.88
N ALA A 144 -0.05 13.29 11.26
CA ALA A 144 0.36 12.00 11.82
C ALA A 144 1.81 11.61 11.46
N GLY A 145 2.56 12.51 10.82
CA GLY A 145 3.99 12.33 10.53
C GLY A 145 4.29 11.19 9.56
N ASN A 146 5.51 10.66 9.65
CA ASN A 146 6.01 9.62 8.74
C ASN A 146 5.21 8.31 8.90
N PRO A 147 4.47 7.84 7.87
CA PRO A 147 3.67 6.63 7.95
C PRO A 147 4.47 5.32 7.89
N SER A 148 5.78 5.39 7.60
CA SER A 148 6.60 4.21 7.33
C SER A 148 6.69 3.23 8.51
N PRO A 149 6.92 3.66 9.77
CA PRO A 149 6.99 2.75 10.91
C PRO A 149 5.66 2.03 11.17
N VAL A 150 4.53 2.73 11.03
CA VAL A 150 3.19 2.15 11.21
C VAL A 150 2.88 1.15 10.10
N THR A 151 3.28 1.46 8.85
CA THR A 151 3.16 0.53 7.72
C THR A 151 3.97 -0.74 7.96
N ALA A 152 5.23 -0.60 8.39
CA ALA A 152 6.10 -1.74 8.68
C ALA A 152 5.55 -2.61 9.80
N TYR A 153 5.01 -1.98 10.84
CA TYR A 153 4.36 -2.68 11.94
C TYR A 153 3.10 -3.45 11.48
N GLY A 154 2.30 -2.87 10.58
CA GLY A 154 1.19 -3.60 9.96
C GLY A 154 1.64 -4.84 9.18
N VAL A 155 2.73 -4.72 8.40
CA VAL A 155 3.31 -5.84 7.65
C VAL A 155 3.82 -6.92 8.60
N PHE A 156 4.49 -6.51 9.67
CA PHE A 156 4.96 -7.40 10.74
C PHE A 156 3.80 -8.17 11.38
N MET A 157 2.69 -7.51 11.72
CA MET A 157 1.49 -8.16 12.28
C MET A 157 0.83 -9.12 11.27
N GLY A 158 0.75 -8.74 9.99
CA GLY A 158 0.29 -9.63 8.93
C GLY A 158 1.20 -10.86 8.74
N MET A 159 2.51 -10.67 8.84
CA MET A 159 3.50 -11.75 8.78
C MET A 159 3.36 -12.73 9.95
N LYS A 160 3.18 -12.23 11.17
CA LYS A 160 2.91 -13.03 12.37
C LYS A 160 1.62 -13.84 12.24
N ALA A 161 0.55 -13.24 11.71
CA ALA A 161 -0.69 -13.95 11.43
C ALA A 161 -0.51 -15.07 10.38
N ALA A 162 0.25 -14.81 9.31
CA ALA A 162 0.59 -15.83 8.32
C ALA A 162 1.44 -16.96 8.91
N ALA A 163 2.40 -16.63 9.79
CA ALA A 163 3.19 -17.62 10.53
C ALA A 163 2.31 -18.47 11.44
N LYS A 164 1.37 -17.85 12.19
CA LYS A 164 0.41 -18.57 13.02
C LYS A 164 -0.40 -19.59 12.22
N TYR A 165 -0.89 -19.17 11.06
CA TYR A 165 -1.67 -20.04 10.17
C TYR A 165 -0.82 -21.17 9.58
N LYS A 166 0.40 -20.88 9.11
CA LYS A 166 1.25 -21.86 8.41
C LYS A 166 2.02 -22.81 9.33
N PHE A 167 2.51 -22.29 10.45
CA PHE A 167 3.43 -22.98 11.37
C PHE A 167 2.78 -23.31 12.73
N GLY A 168 1.57 -22.83 13.02
CA GLY A 168 0.89 -23.01 14.30
C GLY A 168 1.34 -22.04 15.40
N SER A 169 2.38 -21.23 15.16
CA SER A 169 2.93 -20.21 16.05
C SER A 169 3.16 -18.91 15.30
N ASP A 170 2.88 -17.77 15.93
CA ASP A 170 3.17 -16.42 15.43
C ASP A 170 4.57 -15.91 15.84
N VAL A 171 5.33 -16.70 16.60
CA VAL A 171 6.71 -16.37 16.97
C VAL A 171 7.61 -16.46 15.73
N LEU A 172 8.31 -15.36 15.44
CA LEU A 172 9.24 -15.27 14.29
C LEU A 172 10.71 -15.52 14.67
N GLU A 173 11.01 -15.74 15.95
CA GLU A 173 12.35 -16.12 16.41
C GLU A 173 12.88 -17.32 15.60
N ASP A 174 14.16 -17.25 15.22
CA ASP A 174 14.86 -18.24 14.40
C ASP A 174 14.35 -18.46 12.96
N LYS A 175 13.23 -17.84 12.55
CA LYS A 175 12.73 -17.92 11.18
C LYS A 175 13.66 -17.22 10.20
N VAL A 176 13.89 -17.86 9.05
CA VAL A 176 14.72 -17.29 7.98
C VAL A 176 13.83 -16.40 7.09
N ILE A 177 14.09 -15.10 7.12
CA ILE A 177 13.26 -14.10 6.45
C ILE A 177 14.10 -13.26 5.51
N TYR A 178 13.73 -13.26 4.24
CA TYR A 178 14.38 -12.43 3.22
C TYR A 178 13.57 -11.18 2.94
N VAL A 179 14.13 -10.01 3.25
CA VAL A 179 13.54 -8.70 2.99
C VAL A 179 14.17 -8.12 1.72
N GLN A 180 13.39 -8.07 0.64
CA GLN A 180 13.83 -7.47 -0.64
C GLN A 180 13.39 -5.99 -0.68
N GLY A 181 14.33 -5.09 -0.43
CA GLY A 181 14.13 -3.64 -0.35
C GLY A 181 14.21 -3.11 1.07
N ILE A 182 15.15 -2.19 1.33
CA ILE A 182 15.41 -1.56 2.63
C ILE A 182 15.22 -0.03 2.57
N GLY A 183 14.25 0.42 1.79
CA GLY A 183 13.68 1.76 1.95
C GLY A 183 13.04 1.93 3.34
N ASN A 184 12.44 3.09 3.62
CA ASN A 184 11.94 3.43 4.97
C ASN A 184 11.07 2.34 5.62
N VAL A 185 10.10 1.78 4.88
CA VAL A 185 9.23 0.70 5.40
C VAL A 185 10.00 -0.62 5.56
N GLY A 186 10.90 -0.94 4.62
CA GLY A 186 11.72 -2.15 4.65
C GLY A 186 12.68 -2.16 5.84
N GLU A 187 13.38 -1.04 6.09
CA GLU A 187 14.24 -0.89 7.27
C GLU A 187 13.46 -1.00 8.58
N SER A 188 12.31 -0.32 8.70
CA SER A 188 11.46 -0.45 9.89
C SER A 188 10.91 -1.87 10.07
N LEU A 189 10.70 -2.64 8.99
CA LEU A 189 10.33 -4.05 9.09
C LEU A 189 11.51 -4.88 9.60
N VAL A 190 12.71 -4.64 9.07
CA VAL A 190 13.97 -5.27 9.54
C VAL A 190 14.17 -5.04 11.03
N GLU A 191 13.92 -3.83 11.53
CA GLU A 191 13.98 -3.52 12.96
C GLU A 191 13.03 -4.40 13.78
N ASN A 192 11.74 -4.46 13.40
CA ASN A 192 10.75 -5.28 14.11
C ASN A 192 11.13 -6.77 14.12
N LEU A 193 11.61 -7.29 12.98
CA LEU A 193 12.01 -8.69 12.84
C LEU A 193 13.26 -9.02 13.65
N SER A 194 14.25 -8.13 13.64
CA SER A 194 15.50 -8.31 14.38
C SER A 194 15.26 -8.25 15.89
N ASN A 195 14.38 -7.34 16.34
CA ASN A 195 13.97 -7.26 17.74
C ASN A 195 13.20 -8.50 18.21
N GLU A 196 12.52 -9.24 17.31
CA GLU A 196 11.88 -10.52 17.62
C GLU A 196 12.85 -11.73 17.52
N GLY A 197 14.09 -11.52 17.07
CA GLY A 197 15.09 -12.59 16.95
C GLY A 197 14.98 -13.44 15.67
N ALA A 198 14.36 -12.91 14.62
CA ALA A 198 14.35 -13.58 13.32
C ALA A 198 15.73 -13.54 12.63
N LYS A 199 16.03 -14.53 11.78
CA LYS A 199 17.24 -14.56 10.95
C LYS A 199 16.97 -13.81 9.64
N VAL A 200 17.26 -12.51 9.66
CA VAL A 200 16.95 -11.61 8.56
C VAL A 200 18.10 -11.54 7.55
N TYR A 201 17.74 -11.66 6.27
CA TYR A 201 18.60 -11.43 5.11
C TYR A 201 18.04 -10.27 4.29
N ILE A 202 18.83 -9.23 4.05
CA ILE A 202 18.42 -8.02 3.32
C ILE A 202 19.04 -7.98 1.92
N SER A 203 18.29 -7.47 0.95
CA SER A 203 18.74 -7.25 -0.43
C SER A 203 18.19 -5.92 -0.95
N ASP A 204 19.04 -5.14 -1.63
CA ASP A 204 18.70 -3.84 -2.20
C ASP A 204 19.71 -3.49 -3.30
N ILE A 205 19.37 -2.50 -4.14
CA ILE A 205 20.27 -1.98 -5.16
C ILE A 205 21.33 -1.03 -4.58
N ASN A 206 21.07 -0.47 -3.39
CA ASN A 206 21.98 0.48 -2.74
C ASN A 206 22.87 -0.24 -1.71
N GLN A 207 24.14 -0.43 -2.07
CA GLN A 207 25.12 -1.12 -1.24
C GLN A 207 25.43 -0.39 0.08
N ASP A 208 25.59 0.94 0.05
CA ASP A 208 25.90 1.71 1.26
C ASP A 208 24.76 1.57 2.29
N ARG A 209 23.51 1.61 1.82
CA ARG A 209 22.33 1.38 2.66
C ARG A 209 22.28 -0.03 3.25
N LEU A 210 22.69 -1.05 2.48
CA LEU A 210 22.74 -2.43 2.98
C LEU A 210 23.72 -2.54 4.15
N GLU A 211 24.89 -1.91 4.04
CA GLU A 211 25.90 -1.91 5.09
C GLU A 211 25.45 -1.16 6.35
N GLU A 212 24.82 0.01 6.18
CA GLU A 212 24.22 0.76 7.29
C GLU A 212 23.17 -0.07 8.05
N VAL A 213 22.22 -0.68 7.34
CA VAL A 213 21.13 -1.46 7.95
C VAL A 213 21.67 -2.75 8.58
N ARG A 214 22.65 -3.41 7.93
CA ARG A 214 23.36 -4.56 8.50
C ARG A 214 23.98 -4.22 9.85
N ASP A 215 24.76 -3.15 9.92
CA ASP A 215 25.50 -2.79 11.13
C ASP A 215 24.57 -2.30 12.23
N LYS A 216 23.50 -1.58 11.87
CA LYS A 216 22.51 -1.06 12.82
C LYS A 216 21.68 -2.14 13.49
N TYR A 217 21.27 -3.18 12.73
CA TYR A 217 20.35 -4.21 13.22
C TYR A 217 20.98 -5.60 13.36
N SER A 218 22.28 -5.74 13.07
CA SER A 218 23.02 -7.00 13.12
C SER A 218 22.40 -8.11 12.25
N VAL A 219 21.95 -7.74 11.05
CA VAL A 219 21.33 -8.66 10.08
C VAL A 219 22.32 -9.09 8.99
N ASN A 220 21.91 -9.96 8.06
CA ASN A 220 22.79 -10.47 7.00
C ASN A 220 22.49 -9.79 5.66
N ILE A 221 23.52 -9.45 4.89
CA ILE A 221 23.35 -9.00 3.50
C ILE A 221 23.28 -10.24 2.60
N TYR A 222 22.25 -10.35 1.77
CA TYR A 222 22.17 -11.37 0.74
C TYR A 222 23.12 -11.01 -0.42
N GLY A 223 24.11 -11.87 -0.68
CA GLY A 223 25.11 -11.69 -1.74
C GLY A 223 24.95 -12.63 -2.94
N GLY A 224 23.85 -13.39 -3.04
CA GLY A 224 23.60 -14.29 -4.17
C GLY A 224 22.88 -13.61 -5.34
N ASP A 225 22.79 -14.31 -6.47
CA ASP A 225 22.22 -13.76 -7.71
C ASP A 225 20.70 -13.95 -7.82
N ASN A 226 20.12 -14.88 -7.06
CA ASN A 226 18.71 -15.25 -7.18
C ASN A 226 18.06 -15.51 -5.83
N ILE A 227 17.61 -14.42 -5.19
CA ILE A 227 16.93 -14.45 -3.90
C ILE A 227 15.73 -15.42 -3.88
N TYR A 228 15.06 -15.62 -5.03
CA TYR A 228 13.88 -16.48 -5.11
C TYR A 228 14.23 -17.96 -4.93
N ALA A 229 15.45 -18.38 -5.28
CA ALA A 229 15.89 -19.76 -5.18
C ALA A 229 16.46 -20.14 -3.80
N GLU A 230 16.53 -19.20 -2.85
CA GLU A 230 17.00 -19.46 -1.50
C GLU A 230 15.96 -20.18 -0.66
N GLU A 231 16.40 -21.11 0.19
CA GLU A 231 15.55 -21.74 1.20
C GLU A 231 15.25 -20.71 2.30
N MET A 232 13.96 -20.40 2.48
CA MET A 232 13.51 -19.43 3.49
C MET A 232 12.15 -19.81 4.07
N ASP A 233 11.86 -19.33 5.28
CA ASP A 233 10.53 -19.46 5.85
C ASP A 233 9.58 -18.44 5.22
N ILE A 234 10.05 -17.19 5.09
CA ILE A 234 9.25 -16.04 4.66
C ILE A 234 10.01 -15.19 3.65
N TYR A 235 9.34 -14.87 2.54
CA TYR A 235 9.77 -13.88 1.57
C TYR A 235 8.99 -12.58 1.77
N ALA A 236 9.69 -11.47 2.00
CA ALA A 236 9.12 -10.15 2.26
C ALA A 236 9.50 -9.16 1.13
N PRO A 237 8.69 -9.08 0.05
CA PRO A 237 8.88 -8.08 -1.00
C PRO A 237 8.54 -6.68 -0.49
N CYS A 238 9.53 -5.79 -0.41
CA CYS A 238 9.40 -4.42 0.11
C CYS A 238 9.92 -3.35 -0.87
N ALA A 239 10.42 -3.73 -2.05
CA ALA A 239 10.92 -2.82 -3.09
C ALA A 239 9.88 -2.51 -4.18
N LEU A 240 9.68 -3.45 -5.10
CA LEU A 240 8.85 -3.28 -6.29
C LEU A 240 7.67 -4.27 -6.31
N GLY A 241 6.61 -3.89 -7.03
CA GLY A 241 5.51 -4.80 -7.34
C GLY A 241 5.91 -5.87 -8.37
N ALA A 242 4.99 -6.79 -8.65
CA ALA A 242 5.09 -7.84 -9.66
C ALA A 242 6.27 -8.82 -9.49
N THR A 243 6.91 -8.84 -8.31
CA THR A 243 8.01 -9.78 -8.02
C THR A 243 7.52 -11.22 -7.87
N VAL A 244 6.21 -11.44 -7.72
CA VAL A 244 5.57 -12.77 -7.71
C VAL A 244 4.85 -12.99 -9.04
N ASN A 245 5.49 -13.75 -9.92
CA ASN A 245 5.09 -13.95 -11.31
C ASN A 245 5.41 -15.36 -11.84
N ASP A 246 5.08 -15.64 -13.10
CA ASP A 246 5.32 -16.93 -13.77
C ASP A 246 6.72 -17.50 -13.57
N PHE A 247 7.74 -16.63 -13.54
CA PHE A 247 9.13 -17.04 -13.42
C PHE A 247 9.51 -17.28 -11.96
N THR A 248 9.22 -16.31 -11.09
CA THR A 248 9.69 -16.34 -9.69
C THR A 248 8.93 -17.35 -8.84
N ILE A 249 7.62 -17.57 -9.08
CA ILE A 249 6.81 -18.56 -8.34
C ILE A 249 7.37 -19.98 -8.49
N ASN A 250 7.98 -20.28 -9.63
CA ASN A 250 8.58 -21.59 -9.87
C ASN A 250 9.93 -21.78 -9.18
N GLN A 251 10.59 -20.69 -8.80
CA GLN A 251 11.89 -20.70 -8.12
C GLN A 251 11.74 -20.60 -6.60
N LEU A 252 10.69 -19.90 -6.14
CA LEU A 252 10.39 -19.63 -4.72
C LEU A 252 10.41 -20.91 -3.86
N ARG A 253 11.37 -20.95 -2.94
CA ARG A 253 11.50 -21.95 -1.85
C ARG A 253 11.11 -21.33 -0.51
N THR A 254 9.94 -20.69 -0.48
CA THR A 254 9.36 -20.07 0.72
C THR A 254 8.08 -20.79 1.17
N LYS A 255 7.68 -20.60 2.43
CA LYS A 255 6.38 -21.04 2.94
C LYS A 255 5.37 -19.90 3.01
N ILE A 256 5.85 -18.66 3.12
CA ILE A 256 5.03 -17.46 3.29
C ILE A 256 5.55 -16.33 2.40
N ILE A 257 4.64 -15.57 1.81
CA ILE A 257 4.92 -14.28 1.18
C ILE A 257 4.17 -13.20 1.96
N ALA A 258 4.90 -12.28 2.58
CA ALA A 258 4.35 -11.20 3.39
C ALA A 258 5.32 -10.00 3.37
N GLY A 259 5.05 -9.01 2.53
CA GLY A 259 5.89 -7.82 2.38
C GLY A 259 5.12 -6.52 2.23
N ALA A 260 5.83 -5.41 2.18
CA ALA A 260 5.26 -4.07 2.11
C ALA A 260 4.94 -3.58 0.70
N ALA A 261 5.53 -4.19 -0.34
CA ALA A 261 5.36 -3.74 -1.72
C ALA A 261 3.89 -3.79 -2.14
N ASN A 262 3.47 -2.85 -2.99
CA ASN A 262 2.13 -2.87 -3.58
C ASN A 262 2.14 -3.70 -4.87
N ASN A 263 1.01 -4.36 -5.18
CA ASN A 263 0.82 -5.17 -6.38
C ASN A 263 1.86 -6.31 -6.49
N GLN A 264 2.07 -7.06 -5.42
CA GLN A 264 3.14 -8.09 -5.36
C GLN A 264 2.93 -9.19 -6.40
N LEU A 265 1.67 -9.62 -6.58
CA LEU A 265 1.27 -10.54 -7.63
C LEU A 265 1.21 -9.80 -8.97
N ALA A 266 1.98 -10.24 -9.96
CA ALA A 266 1.94 -9.61 -11.29
C ALA A 266 0.57 -9.79 -11.99
N GLU A 267 -0.10 -10.93 -11.77
CA GLU A 267 -1.45 -11.25 -12.23
C GLU A 267 -2.21 -11.90 -11.06
N GLU A 268 -3.01 -11.11 -10.32
CA GLU A 268 -3.64 -11.50 -9.06
C GLU A 268 -4.39 -12.84 -9.13
N GLN A 269 -5.20 -13.03 -10.16
CA GLN A 269 -6.04 -14.21 -10.34
C GLN A 269 -5.26 -15.48 -10.70
N LYS A 270 -4.18 -15.33 -11.48
CA LYS A 270 -3.37 -16.45 -11.94
C LYS A 270 -2.34 -16.84 -10.88
N HIS A 271 -1.53 -15.86 -10.45
CA HIS A 271 -0.45 -16.10 -9.50
C HIS A 271 -0.98 -16.44 -8.11
N GLY A 272 -2.12 -15.88 -7.69
CA GLY A 272 -2.79 -16.29 -6.45
C GLY A 272 -3.19 -17.78 -6.45
N LYS A 273 -3.61 -18.33 -7.60
CA LYS A 273 -3.92 -19.76 -7.73
C LYS A 273 -2.65 -20.62 -7.68
N MET A 274 -1.61 -20.23 -8.41
CA MET A 274 -0.33 -20.94 -8.41
C MET A 274 0.29 -21.02 -7.00
N LEU A 275 0.21 -19.95 -6.21
CA LEU A 275 0.68 -19.95 -4.82
C LEU A 275 -0.13 -20.93 -3.96
N ARG A 276 -1.45 -20.95 -4.10
CA ARG A 276 -2.34 -21.89 -3.40
C ARG A 276 -2.00 -23.35 -3.76
N GLU A 277 -1.83 -23.64 -5.05
CA GLU A 277 -1.46 -24.97 -5.55
C GLU A 277 -0.10 -25.44 -5.00
N LYS A 278 0.87 -24.52 -4.83
CA LYS A 278 2.17 -24.80 -4.18
C LYS A 278 2.10 -24.83 -2.66
N GLY A 279 0.94 -24.54 -2.05
CA GLY A 279 0.78 -24.44 -0.60
C GLY A 279 1.57 -23.30 0.04
N ILE A 280 1.92 -22.25 -0.72
CA ILE A 280 2.57 -21.04 -0.24
C ILE A 280 1.49 -20.10 0.30
N VAL A 281 1.64 -19.67 1.55
CA VAL A 281 0.69 -18.74 2.18
C VAL A 281 1.03 -17.34 1.72
N TYR A 282 0.07 -16.70 1.05
CA TYR A 282 0.18 -15.30 0.65
C TYR A 282 -0.67 -14.41 1.56
N ALA A 283 -0.01 -13.53 2.31
CA ALA A 283 -0.68 -12.49 3.07
C ALA A 283 -0.97 -11.31 2.11
N PRO A 284 -2.24 -10.97 1.84
CA PRO A 284 -2.59 -9.99 0.82
C PRO A 284 -1.95 -8.62 1.07
N ASP A 285 -1.24 -8.13 0.06
CA ASP A 285 -0.43 -6.92 0.15
C ASP A 285 -1.23 -5.69 0.59
N PHE A 286 -2.37 -5.43 -0.05
CA PHE A 286 -3.21 -4.27 0.22
C PHE A 286 -3.83 -4.28 1.63
N LEU A 287 -3.85 -5.42 2.32
CA LEU A 287 -4.19 -5.49 3.74
C LEU A 287 -2.96 -5.22 4.60
N ILE A 288 -1.90 -6.01 4.42
CA ILE A 288 -0.80 -6.00 5.40
C ILE A 288 0.02 -4.71 5.34
N ASN A 289 0.07 -4.04 4.19
CA ASN A 289 0.72 -2.74 4.05
C ASN A 289 -0.22 -1.55 4.32
N ALA A 290 -1.37 -1.77 4.94
CA ALA A 290 -2.37 -0.72 5.17
C ALA A 290 -2.11 0.15 6.41
N GLY A 291 -1.03 -0.10 7.17
CA GLY A 291 -0.66 0.76 8.30
C GLY A 291 -0.52 2.24 7.93
N GLY A 292 -0.06 2.54 6.70
CA GLY A 292 0.04 3.92 6.22
C GLY A 292 -1.32 4.61 6.04
N ILE A 293 -2.34 3.91 5.51
CA ILE A 293 -3.69 4.50 5.41
C ILE A 293 -4.33 4.66 6.78
N ILE A 294 -4.08 3.72 7.71
CA ILE A 294 -4.56 3.83 9.10
C ILE A 294 -3.94 5.07 9.77
N ASN A 295 -2.65 5.31 9.55
CA ASN A 295 -1.94 6.47 10.09
C ASN A 295 -2.52 7.80 9.59
N VAL A 296 -2.73 7.95 8.28
CA VAL A 296 -3.27 9.20 7.73
C VAL A 296 -4.77 9.37 7.99
N TYR A 297 -5.52 8.27 8.17
CA TYR A 297 -6.92 8.34 8.59
C TYR A 297 -7.07 8.83 10.03
N ALA A 298 -6.09 8.57 10.89
CA ALA A 298 -6.08 9.07 12.26
C ALA A 298 -6.14 10.59 12.36
N GLU A 299 -5.59 11.32 11.39
CA GLU A 299 -5.69 12.79 11.33
C GLU A 299 -7.13 13.27 11.15
N LEU A 300 -7.97 12.50 10.45
CA LEU A 300 -9.37 12.87 10.21
C LEU A 300 -10.24 12.59 11.43
N GLU A 301 -9.91 11.53 12.17
CA GLU A 301 -10.69 11.07 13.32
C GLU A 301 -10.11 11.54 14.66
N ASN A 302 -8.99 12.28 14.64
CA ASN A 302 -8.22 12.71 15.81
C ASN A 302 -7.79 11.55 16.72
N TYR A 303 -7.33 10.44 16.13
CA TYR A 303 -6.82 9.32 16.92
C TYR A 303 -5.43 9.63 17.49
N ASP A 304 -5.22 9.20 18.72
CA ASP A 304 -3.89 9.21 19.33
C ASP A 304 -3.03 8.05 18.79
N ARG A 305 -1.73 8.08 19.11
CA ARG A 305 -0.79 7.03 18.71
C ARG A 305 -1.19 5.65 19.21
N LYS A 306 -1.83 5.55 20.39
CA LYS A 306 -2.24 4.26 20.96
C LYS A 306 -3.35 3.63 20.13
N GLU A 307 -4.32 4.42 19.69
CA GLU A 307 -5.41 3.95 18.83
C GLU A 307 -4.92 3.61 17.41
N ILE A 308 -3.97 4.38 16.85
CA ILE A 308 -3.31 4.04 15.58
C ILE A 308 -2.66 2.65 15.67
N MET A 309 -1.86 2.42 16.71
CA MET A 309 -1.19 1.13 16.90
C MET A 309 -2.20 0.01 17.11
N ARG A 310 -3.22 0.20 17.96
CA ARG A 310 -4.28 -0.80 18.20
C ARG A 310 -5.02 -1.19 16.91
N LYS A 311 -5.35 -0.22 16.06
CA LYS A 311 -5.98 -0.51 14.75
C LYS A 311 -5.02 -1.23 13.82
N THR A 312 -3.74 -0.86 13.83
CA THR A 312 -2.70 -1.51 13.03
C THR A 312 -2.45 -2.94 13.49
N GLU A 313 -2.45 -3.22 14.81
CA GLU A 313 -2.38 -4.57 15.38
C GLU A 313 -3.49 -5.48 14.85
N ASN A 314 -4.68 -4.93 14.62
CA ASN A 314 -5.82 -5.70 14.12
C ASN A 314 -5.62 -6.25 12.69
N ILE A 315 -4.62 -5.77 11.94
CA ILE A 315 -4.20 -6.40 10.68
C ILE A 315 -3.88 -7.89 10.90
N TYR A 316 -3.37 -8.28 12.07
CA TYR A 316 -3.18 -9.68 12.44
C TYR A 316 -4.48 -10.49 12.38
N ASN A 317 -5.53 -10.00 13.03
CA ASN A 317 -6.82 -10.69 13.11
C ASN A 317 -7.48 -10.78 11.73
N THR A 318 -7.49 -9.68 10.98
CA THR A 318 -8.04 -9.65 9.62
C THR A 318 -7.26 -10.57 8.68
N THR A 319 -5.93 -10.64 8.82
CA THR A 319 -5.11 -11.57 8.03
C THR A 319 -5.48 -13.01 8.35
N LEU A 320 -5.60 -13.39 9.63
CA LEU A 320 -6.03 -14.74 10.03
C LEU A 320 -7.43 -15.08 9.52
N GLU A 321 -8.37 -14.13 9.58
CA GLU A 321 -9.72 -14.30 9.05
C GLU A 321 -9.69 -14.62 7.55
N ILE A 322 -8.94 -13.82 6.76
CA ILE A 322 -8.80 -14.02 5.33
C ILE A 322 -8.18 -15.38 5.01
N LEU A 323 -7.11 -15.77 5.70
CA LEU A 323 -6.44 -17.04 5.47
C LEU A 323 -7.38 -18.23 5.73
N LYS A 324 -8.12 -18.19 6.85
CA LYS A 324 -9.12 -19.21 7.19
C LYS A 324 -10.29 -19.23 6.21
N LYS A 325 -10.79 -18.06 5.80
CA LYS A 325 -11.89 -17.94 4.83
C LYS A 325 -11.47 -18.46 3.46
N ALA A 326 -10.26 -18.14 3.00
CA ALA A 326 -9.72 -18.64 1.75
C ALA A 326 -9.66 -20.18 1.73
N ASP A 327 -9.26 -20.79 2.85
CA ASP A 327 -9.24 -22.24 3.00
C ASP A 327 -10.67 -22.84 2.99
N ALA A 328 -11.55 -22.33 3.86
CA ALA A 328 -12.93 -22.79 4.00
C ALA A 328 -13.75 -22.68 2.70
N ASP A 329 -13.58 -21.59 1.96
CA ASP A 329 -14.33 -21.32 0.73
C ASP A 329 -13.63 -21.88 -0.53
N ASN A 330 -12.45 -22.50 -0.37
CA ASN A 330 -11.62 -23.02 -1.45
C ASN A 330 -11.25 -21.96 -2.53
N ILE A 331 -10.87 -20.76 -2.11
CA ILE A 331 -10.49 -19.62 -2.97
C ILE A 331 -9.09 -19.09 -2.66
N THR A 332 -8.52 -18.23 -3.49
CA THR A 332 -7.22 -17.60 -3.19
C THR A 332 -7.35 -16.61 -2.03
N THR A 333 -6.25 -16.35 -1.31
CA THR A 333 -6.25 -15.37 -0.21
C THR A 333 -6.55 -13.96 -0.71
N HIS A 334 -6.06 -13.63 -1.92
CA HIS A 334 -6.41 -12.39 -2.59
C HIS A 334 -7.92 -12.27 -2.87
N GLN A 335 -8.56 -13.32 -3.38
CA GLN A 335 -10.01 -13.33 -3.61
C GLN A 335 -10.80 -13.26 -2.30
N ALA A 336 -10.36 -13.96 -1.25
CA ALA A 336 -11.00 -13.89 0.06
C ALA A 336 -10.94 -12.46 0.65
N ALA A 337 -9.79 -11.79 0.56
CA ALA A 337 -9.63 -10.40 0.97
C ALA A 337 -10.56 -9.45 0.20
N PHE A 338 -10.64 -9.64 -1.12
CA PHE A 338 -11.57 -8.90 -1.98
C PHE A 338 -13.03 -9.12 -1.56
N ASN A 339 -13.43 -10.36 -1.32
CA ASN A 339 -14.79 -10.69 -0.93
C ASN A 339 -15.18 -10.07 0.42
N ILE A 340 -14.27 -10.05 1.40
CA ILE A 340 -14.50 -9.39 2.70
C ILE A 340 -14.69 -7.88 2.51
N ALA A 341 -13.80 -7.24 1.74
CA ALA A 341 -13.89 -5.82 1.44
C ALA A 341 -15.20 -5.47 0.73
N GLN A 342 -15.58 -6.25 -0.29
CA GLN A 342 -16.80 -6.04 -1.07
C GLN A 342 -18.05 -6.25 -0.21
N ALA A 343 -18.10 -7.31 0.61
CA ALA A 343 -19.21 -7.58 1.51
C ALA A 343 -19.45 -6.41 2.49
N ARG A 344 -18.38 -5.79 3.00
CA ARG A 344 -18.50 -4.59 3.86
C ARG A 344 -19.09 -3.39 3.11
N ILE A 345 -18.65 -3.17 1.87
CA ILE A 345 -19.19 -2.08 1.03
C ILE A 345 -20.68 -2.30 0.78
N ASP A 346 -21.07 -3.53 0.40
CA ASP A 346 -22.46 -3.86 0.08
C ASP A 346 -23.37 -3.80 1.32
N ALA A 347 -22.89 -4.24 2.47
CA ALA A 347 -23.60 -4.07 3.74
C ALA A 347 -23.91 -2.59 4.02
N ARG A 348 -22.94 -1.68 3.84
CA ARG A 348 -23.16 -0.24 4.02
C ARG A 348 -24.13 0.36 3.00
N LYS A 349 -24.18 -0.16 1.76
CA LYS A 349 -25.19 0.29 0.77
C LYS A 349 -26.59 -0.04 1.23
N ASN A 350 -26.80 -1.22 1.81
CA ASN A 350 -28.12 -1.67 2.26
C ASN A 350 -28.61 -0.97 3.54
N GLU A 351 -27.72 -0.31 4.27
CA GLU A 351 -28.05 0.51 5.45
C GLU A 351 -28.53 1.93 5.08
N LYS A 352 -28.26 2.40 3.87
CA LYS A 352 -28.59 3.75 3.38
C LYS A 352 -29.87 3.77 2.55
#